data_AF-A0A2V8AI45-F1
#
_entry.id   AF-A0A2V8AI45-F1
#
_cell.length_a   1.000
_cell.length_b   1.000
_cell.length_c   1.000
_cell.angle_alpha   90.00
_cell.angle_beta   90.00
_cell.angle_gamma   90.00
#
_symmetry.space_group_name_H-M   'P 1'
#
loop_
_entity.id
_entity.type
_entity.pdbx_description
1 polymer ?
#
loop_
_entity_poly.entity_id
_entity_poly.type
_entity_poly.pdbx_seq_one_letter_code
_entity_poly.pdbx_strand_id
1 'polypeptide(L)'
;MDLEVVPQTNLQTFTATIRSEHSWLPITTIASTAIIPGNIPPAQISTQGDDPSPRGCRGTFGSFGTAEATRVDADFSGVDCDVTFTGRVTLTKQ
;
A
#
# COMPACT_ATOMS: atom_id res chain seq x y z
N MET A 1 -6.11 -3.76 12.53
CA MET A 1 -4.99 -3.01 11.93
C MET A 1 -4.94 -1.70 12.67
N ASP A 2 -3.98 -1.53 13.58
CA ASP A 2 -3.90 -0.34 14.42
C ASP A 2 -3.07 0.72 13.68
N LEU A 3 -3.65 1.89 13.43
CA LEU A 3 -2.96 3.01 12.78
C LEU A 3 -2.59 4.04 13.84
N GLU A 4 -1.40 3.90 14.39
CA GLU A 4 -0.79 4.88 15.28
C GLU A 4 -0.03 5.91 14.43
N VAL A 5 -0.50 7.17 14.45
CA VAL A 5 0.30 8.29 13.94
C VAL A 5 1.32 8.58 15.02
N VAL A 6 2.54 8.06 14.87
CA VAL A 6 3.66 8.34 15.77
C VAL A 6 4.27 9.68 15.34
N PRO A 7 3.98 10.79 16.03
CA PRO A 7 4.58 12.07 15.71
C PRO A 7 6.07 11.93 16.00
N GLN A 8 6.93 12.39 15.08
CA GLN A 8 8.40 12.44 15.22
C GLN A 8 9.20 11.18 14.93
N THR A 9 8.63 10.14 14.30
CA THR A 9 9.51 9.22 13.59
C THR A 9 9.85 9.84 12.23
N ASN A 10 11.11 10.19 12.00
CA ASN A 10 11.66 10.44 10.67
C ASN A 10 11.65 9.15 9.80
N LEU A 11 10.72 8.23 10.06
CA LEU A 11 10.42 7.08 9.24
C LEU A 11 9.71 7.60 8.00
N GLN A 12 10.52 8.06 7.05
CA GLN A 12 10.11 8.34 5.69
C GLN A 12 9.60 7.09 4.99
N THR A 13 9.70 5.92 5.63
CA THR A 13 9.19 4.64 5.12
C THR A 13 8.48 3.89 6.25
N PHE A 14 7.29 3.36 5.99
CA PHE A 14 6.56 2.45 6.86
C PHE A 14 6.12 1.20 6.09
N THR A 15 5.91 0.10 6.80
CA THR A 15 5.45 -1.16 6.19
C THR A 15 3.93 -1.22 6.21
N ALA A 16 3.31 -1.48 5.06
CA ALA A 16 1.87 -1.71 4.93
C ALA A 16 1.62 -3.16 4.52
N THR A 17 0.67 -3.84 5.17
CA THR A 17 0.23 -5.17 4.75
C THR A 17 -1.12 -5.06 4.06
N ILE A 18 -1.18 -5.38 2.78
CA ILE A 18 -2.42 -5.45 2.00
C ILE A 18 -2.83 -6.91 1.91
N ARG A 19 -4.03 -7.23 2.42
CA ARG A 19 -4.60 -8.58 2.33
C ARG A 19 -5.90 -8.53 1.54
N SER A 20 -5.92 -9.23 0.41
CA SER A 20 -7.15 -9.59 -0.31
C SER A 20 -7.64 -10.93 0.22
N GLU A 21 -8.84 -10.97 0.78
CA GLU A 21 -9.53 -12.22 1.16
C GLU A 21 -10.45 -12.73 0.04
N HIS A 22 -10.38 -12.13 -1.16
CA HIS A 22 -11.24 -12.51 -2.26
C HIS A 22 -10.81 -13.84 -2.87
N SER A 23 -11.78 -14.74 -3.06
CA SER A 23 -11.59 -16.10 -3.57
C SER A 23 -10.88 -16.23 -4.92
N TRP A 24 -10.94 -15.22 -5.80
CA TRP A 24 -10.27 -15.29 -7.11
C TRP A 24 -8.78 -14.90 -7.06
N LEU A 25 -8.33 -14.23 -5.99
CA LEU A 25 -6.94 -13.83 -5.81
C LEU A 25 -6.63 -13.55 -4.33
N PRO A 26 -6.42 -14.60 -3.51
CA PRO A 26 -5.97 -14.43 -2.14
C PRO A 26 -4.53 -13.93 -2.18
N ILE A 27 -4.36 -12.63 -1.95
CA ILE A 27 -3.06 -11.97 -1.93
C ILE A 27 -2.83 -11.49 -0.51
N THR A 28 -1.68 -11.84 0.07
CA THR A 28 -1.16 -11.18 1.27
C THR A 28 0.17 -10.57 0.90
N THR A 29 0.24 -9.25 0.91
CA THR A 29 1.43 -8.53 0.49
C THR A 29 1.93 -7.58 1.54
N ILE A 30 3.24 -7.62 1.76
CA ILE A 30 3.95 -6.69 2.63
C ILE A 30 4.64 -5.68 1.74
N ALA A 31 4.32 -4.41 1.93
CA ALA A 31 4.74 -3.31 1.09
C ALA A 31 5.55 -2.30 1.90
N SER A 32 6.58 -1.72 1.29
CA SER A 32 7.26 -0.56 1.85
C SER A 32 6.64 0.70 1.26
N THR A 33 6.10 1.56 2.12
CA THR A 33 5.48 2.83 1.75
C THR A 33 6.34 3.97 2.21
N ALA A 34 6.83 4.78 1.28
CA ALA A 34 7.57 6.00 1.56
C ALA A 34 6.64 7.23 1.59
N ILE A 35 6.92 8.18 2.49
CA ILE A 35 6.28 9.50 2.53
C ILE A 35 7.18 10.49 1.80
N ILE A 36 6.64 11.19 0.81
CA ILE A 36 7.39 12.12 -0.06
C ILE A 36 6.61 13.44 -0.15
N PRO A 37 7.23 14.64 0.03
CA PRO A 37 8.52 14.95 0.62
C PRO A 37 8.45 15.32 2.12
N GLY A 38 7.28 15.27 2.77
CA GLY A 38 7.10 15.71 4.16
C GLY A 38 6.01 14.93 4.89
N ASN A 39 6.11 14.82 6.22
CA ASN A 39 5.23 14.02 7.08
C ASN A 39 4.04 14.81 7.67
N ILE A 40 3.75 15.99 7.13
CA ILE A 40 2.60 16.82 7.53
C ILE A 40 1.44 16.51 6.57
N PRO A 41 0.28 16.07 7.08
CA PRO A 41 -0.89 15.87 6.24
C PRO A 41 -1.36 17.18 5.56
N PRO A 42 -1.77 17.16 4.29
CA PRO A 42 -1.72 16.02 3.38
C PRO A 42 -0.29 15.72 2.89
N ALA A 43 0.12 14.46 3.01
CA ALA A 43 1.44 13.98 2.56
C ALA A 43 1.29 13.01 1.38
N GLN A 44 2.18 13.08 0.38
CA GLN A 44 2.15 12.06 -0.68
C GLN A 44 2.82 10.79 -0.18
N ILE A 45 2.30 9.65 -0.63
CA ILE A 45 2.86 8.34 -0.33
C ILE A 45 3.13 7.58 -1.63
N SER A 46 4.21 6.80 -1.62
CA SER A 46 4.55 5.87 -2.69
C SER A 46 4.85 4.52 -2.07
N THR A 47 4.19 3.48 -2.56
CA THR A 47 4.36 2.12 -2.05
C THR A 47 4.91 1.23 -3.14
N GLN A 48 5.80 0.32 -2.77
CA GLN A 48 6.27 -0.76 -3.65
C GLN A 48 6.34 -2.06 -2.85
N GLY A 49 6.09 -3.17 -3.52
CA GLY A 49 6.28 -4.49 -2.93
C GLY A 49 6.16 -5.62 -3.94
N ASP A 50 6.36 -6.82 -3.40
CA ASP A 50 6.26 -8.08 -4.13
C ASP A 50 5.28 -9.01 -3.42
N ASP A 51 4.52 -9.80 -4.18
CA ASP A 51 3.61 -10.80 -3.63
C ASP A 51 3.93 -12.22 -4.16
N PRO A 52 3.83 -13.26 -3.31
CA PRO A 52 3.90 -14.64 -3.75
C PRO A 52 2.56 -15.05 -4.36
N SER A 53 2.48 -15.01 -5.69
CA SER A 53 1.25 -15.34 -6.40
C SER A 53 0.86 -16.80 -6.18
N PRO A 54 -0.44 -17.10 -5.96
CA PRO A 54 -0.94 -18.47 -5.95
C PRO A 54 -0.67 -19.24 -7.25
N ARG A 55 -0.33 -18.55 -8.34
CA ARG A 55 0.01 -19.14 -9.63
C ARG A 55 1.47 -19.64 -9.70
N GLY A 56 2.25 -19.47 -8.63
CA GLY A 56 3.63 -19.95 -8.52
C GLY A 56 4.70 -19.01 -9.07
N CYS A 57 4.35 -17.77 -9.40
CA CYS A 57 5.28 -16.72 -9.80
C CYS A 57 5.42 -15.65 -8.70
N ARG A 58 6.34 -14.70 -8.89
CA ARG A 58 6.45 -13.50 -8.05
C ARG A 58 5.73 -12.34 -8.72
N GLY A 59 4.68 -11.84 -8.08
CA GLY A 59 4.00 -10.61 -8.47
C GLY A 59 4.73 -9.39 -7.92
N THR A 60 4.55 -8.25 -8.59
CA THR A 60 5.05 -6.95 -8.15
C THR A 60 3.94 -5.93 -8.22
N PHE A 61 3.95 -4.95 -7.34
CA PHE A 61 2.99 -3.86 -7.36
C PHE A 61 3.60 -2.59 -6.79
N GLY A 62 2.99 -1.47 -7.16
CA GLY A 62 3.24 -0.20 -6.53
C GLY A 62 1.95 0.61 -6.40
N SER A 63 2.01 1.67 -5.61
CA SER A 63 0.94 2.64 -5.49
C SER A 63 1.46 4.04 -5.31
N PHE A 64 0.64 5.01 -5.70
CA PHE A 64 0.82 6.41 -5.38
C PHE A 64 -0.48 6.95 -4.78
N GLY A 65 -0.37 7.75 -3.72
CA GLY A 65 -1.52 8.22 -3.00
C GLY A 65 -1.25 9.41 -2.10
N THR A 66 -2.27 9.79 -1.34
CA THR A 66 -2.22 10.86 -0.35
C THR A 66 -2.64 10.31 1.01
N ALA A 67 -1.85 10.63 2.03
CA ALA A 67 -2.17 10.41 3.43
C ALA A 67 -2.58 11.75 4.07
N GLU A 68 -3.86 11.89 4.36
CA GLU A 68 -4.45 12.95 5.16
C GLU A 68 -4.48 12.57 6.65
N ALA A 69 -4.88 13.51 7.52
CA ALA A 69 -4.93 13.29 8.96
C ALA A 69 -5.88 12.14 9.36
N THR A 70 -6.93 11.90 8.58
CA THR A 70 -7.97 10.90 8.86
C THR A 70 -8.27 9.99 7.67
N ARG A 71 -7.54 10.12 6.55
CA ARG A 71 -7.83 9.38 5.32
C ARG A 71 -6.55 9.01 4.58
N VAL A 72 -6.49 7.81 4.05
CA VAL A 72 -5.49 7.42 3.04
C VAL A 72 -6.23 7.07 1.76
N ASP A 73 -5.81 7.66 0.65
CA ASP A 73 -6.37 7.38 -0.69
C ASP A 73 -5.21 7.11 -1.66
N ALA A 74 -5.18 5.92 -2.25
CA ALA A 74 -4.08 5.52 -3.12
C ALA A 74 -4.57 4.67 -4.29
N ASP A 75 -4.02 4.94 -5.47
CA ASP A 75 -4.18 4.11 -6.65
C ASP A 75 -3.02 3.12 -6.71
N PHE A 76 -3.32 1.84 -6.85
CA PHE A 76 -2.33 0.76 -6.93
C PHE A 76 -2.41 0.06 -8.28
N SER A 77 -1.27 -0.43 -8.73
CA SER A 77 -1.14 -1.22 -9.95
C SER A 77 -0.02 -2.23 -9.79
N GLY A 78 -0.16 -3.38 -10.45
CA GLY A 78 0.85 -4.41 -10.39
C GLY A 78 0.75 -5.40 -11.54
N VAL A 79 1.68 -6.33 -11.53
CA VAL A 79 1.77 -7.45 -12.46
C VAL A 79 1.86 -8.72 -11.62
N ASP A 80 0.90 -9.61 -11.81
CA ASP A 80 0.88 -10.96 -11.26
C ASP A 80 1.10 -11.98 -12.40
N CYS A 81 2.33 -12.50 -12.47
CA CYS A 81 2.90 -13.25 -13.59
C CYS A 81 2.83 -12.44 -14.90
N ASP A 82 1.86 -12.75 -15.75
CA ASP A 82 1.62 -12.11 -17.05
C ASP A 82 0.32 -11.28 -17.04
N VAL A 83 -0.32 -11.12 -15.88
CA VAL A 83 -1.60 -10.43 -15.72
C VAL A 83 -1.42 -9.14 -14.96
N THR A 84 -1.76 -8.03 -15.60
CA THR A 84 -1.78 -6.71 -14.94
C THR A 84 -3.04 -6.53 -14.11
N PHE A 85 -2.94 -5.87 -12.97
CA PHE A 85 -4.09 -5.44 -12.17
C PHE A 85 -3.93 -3.98 -11.75
N THR A 86 -5.07 -3.31 -11.54
CA THR A 86 -5.14 -1.95 -11.01
C THR A 86 -6.29 -1.85 -10.03
N GLY A 87 -6.23 -0.88 -9.13
CA GLY A 87 -7.31 -0.58 -8.21
C GLY A 87 -7.05 0.67 -7.39
N ARG A 88 -8.01 0.99 -6.51
CA ARG A 88 -7.91 2.08 -5.56
C ARG A 88 -8.21 1.56 -4.15
N VAL A 89 -7.45 2.02 -3.17
CA VAL A 89 -7.70 1.79 -1.75
C VAL A 89 -8.02 3.13 -1.10
N THR A 90 -9.14 3.18 -0.40
CA THR A 90 -9.48 4.29 0.49
C THR A 90 -9.66 3.75 1.91
N LEU A 91 -8.87 4.27 2.84
CA LEU A 91 -8.97 3.97 4.27
C LEU A 91 -9.37 5.24 5.00
N THR A 92 -10.31 5.14 5.93
CA THR A 92 -10.75 6.27 6.76
C THR A 92 -10.66 5.89 8.22
N LYS A 93 -10.02 6.75 9.02
CA LYS A 93 -10.01 6.65 10.48
C LYS A 93 -11.30 7.26 11.02
N GLN A 94 -12.10 6.46 11.72
CA GLN A 94 -13.26 6.92 12.48
C GLN A 94 -12.85 7.39 13.86
#